data_AF-R2NLD7-F1
#
_entry.id   AF-R2NLD7-F1
#
_cell.length_a   1.000
_cell.length_b   1.000
_cell.length_c   1.000
_cell.angle_alpha   90.00
_cell.angle_beta   90.00
_cell.angle_gamma   90.00
#
_symmetry.space_group_name_H-M   'P 1'
#
loop_
_entity.id
_entity.type
_entity.pdbx_description
1 polymer ?
#
loop_
_entity_poly.entity_id
_entity_poly.type
_entity_poly.pdbx_seq_one_letter_code
_entity_poly.pdbx_strand_id
1 'polypeptide(L)'
;MSDEEAKQRKRIQASQKRTQARQLESQRTVAQGKKDELDEKIEKLEKAKQQVTTALSSLDSFSSGISSLKGPGSFRGDRKDKYIKKIGDTEKKLKRFSKTHTENKKKIEEKLKQLKEDQQKVSMTIGSLSTRIGSLYSAAAQLDC
;
A
#
# COMPACT_ATOMS: atom_id res chain seq x y z
N MET A 1 -39.83 -44.64 1.01
CA MET A 1 -38.41 -44.41 0.67
C MET A 1 -37.63 -45.53 1.32
N SER A 2 -36.72 -46.17 0.58
CA SER A 2 -35.83 -47.17 1.17
C SER A 2 -34.65 -46.49 1.86
N ASP A 3 -34.03 -47.14 2.85
CA ASP A 3 -32.85 -46.63 3.54
C ASP A 3 -31.66 -46.37 2.59
N GLU A 4 -31.59 -47.11 1.47
CA GLU A 4 -30.61 -46.88 0.41
C GLU A 4 -30.83 -45.55 -0.31
N GLU A 5 -32.07 -45.16 -0.59
CA GLU A 5 -32.37 -43.87 -1.22
C GLU A 5 -31.98 -42.69 -0.30
N ALA A 6 -32.21 -42.83 1.00
CA ALA A 6 -31.81 -41.83 1.99
C ALA A 6 -30.28 -41.69 2.08
N LYS A 7 -29.56 -42.82 2.09
CA LYS A 7 -28.09 -42.85 2.11
C LYS A 7 -27.47 -42.28 0.83
N GLN A 8 -28.05 -42.61 -0.33
CA GLN A 8 -27.65 -42.07 -1.63
C GLN A 8 -27.80 -40.54 -1.67
N ARG A 9 -28.94 -40.02 -1.17
CA ARG A 9 -29.20 -38.58 -1.10
C ARG A 9 -28.22 -37.85 -0.21
N LYS A 10 -27.90 -38.39 0.98
CA LYS A 10 -26.89 -37.81 1.88
C LYS A 10 -25.51 -37.70 1.21
N ARG A 11 -25.07 -38.77 0.54
CA ARG A 11 -23.79 -38.79 -0.21
C ARG A 11 -23.74 -37.74 -1.32
N ILE A 12 -24.82 -37.58 -2.08
CA ILE A 12 -24.92 -36.54 -3.12
C ILE A 12 -24.82 -35.15 -2.49
N GLN A 13 -25.52 -34.89 -1.40
CA GLN A 13 -25.46 -33.60 -0.70
C GLN A 13 -24.05 -33.31 -0.14
N ALA A 14 -23.39 -34.31 0.45
CA ALA A 14 -22.01 -34.17 0.93
C ALA A 14 -21.04 -33.84 -0.21
N SER A 15 -21.17 -34.51 -1.36
CA SER A 15 -20.39 -34.24 -2.57
C SER A 15 -20.62 -32.82 -3.12
N GLN A 16 -21.87 -32.36 -3.15
CA GLN A 16 -22.20 -30.98 -3.55
C GLN A 16 -21.57 -29.94 -2.63
N LYS A 17 -21.63 -30.15 -1.31
CA LYS A 17 -21.01 -29.27 -0.31
C LYS A 17 -19.49 -29.19 -0.48
N ARG A 18 -18.82 -30.32 -0.71
CA ARG A 18 -17.38 -30.36 -1.04
C ARG A 18 -17.04 -29.62 -2.32
N THR A 19 -17.87 -29.77 -3.35
CA THR A 19 -17.67 -29.08 -4.63
C THR A 19 -17.79 -27.56 -4.46
N GLN A 20 -18.77 -27.09 -3.69
CA GLN A 20 -18.91 -25.68 -3.33
C GLN A 20 -17.71 -25.17 -2.52
N ALA A 21 -17.20 -25.97 -1.57
CA ALA A 21 -16.01 -25.61 -0.80
C ALA A 21 -14.78 -25.39 -1.71
N ARG A 22 -14.54 -26.30 -2.65
CA ARG A 22 -13.45 -26.18 -3.64
C ARG A 22 -13.58 -24.94 -4.53
N GLN A 23 -14.79 -24.58 -4.93
CA GLN A 23 -15.02 -23.34 -5.67
C GLN A 23 -14.64 -22.10 -4.84
N LEU A 24 -14.99 -22.09 -3.55
CA LEU A 24 -14.60 -21.00 -2.65
C LEU A 24 -13.10 -20.99 -2.34
N GLU A 25 -12.44 -22.15 -2.30
CA GLU A 25 -10.97 -22.23 -2.19
C GLU A 25 -10.29 -21.54 -3.36
N SER A 26 -10.76 -21.77 -4.59
CA SER A 26 -10.25 -21.07 -5.78
C SER A 26 -10.40 -19.55 -5.65
N GLN A 27 -11.57 -19.06 -5.20
CA GLN A 27 -11.78 -17.63 -4.94
C GLN A 27 -10.87 -17.09 -3.83
N ARG A 28 -10.65 -17.86 -2.77
CA ARG A 28 -9.73 -17.50 -1.68
C ARG A 28 -8.30 -17.38 -2.18
N THR A 29 -7.85 -18.28 -3.06
CA THR A 29 -6.51 -18.20 -3.68
C THR A 29 -6.37 -16.94 -4.54
N VAL A 30 -7.38 -16.59 -5.34
CA VAL A 30 -7.37 -15.34 -6.11
C VAL A 30 -7.32 -14.11 -5.19
N ALA A 31 -8.08 -14.12 -4.10
CA ALA A 31 -8.06 -13.05 -3.12
C ALA A 31 -6.70 -12.94 -2.41
N GLN A 32 -6.05 -14.08 -2.12
CA GLN A 32 -4.69 -14.11 -1.56
C GLN A 32 -3.68 -13.48 -2.52
N GLY A 33 -3.70 -13.85 -3.80
CA GLY A 33 -2.81 -13.23 -4.79
C GLY A 33 -2.99 -11.71 -4.89
N LYS A 34 -4.23 -11.22 -4.83
CA LYS A 34 -4.51 -9.77 -4.77
C LYS A 34 -3.94 -9.12 -3.50
N LYS A 35 -3.98 -9.81 -2.36
CA LYS A 35 -3.39 -9.32 -1.11
C LYS A 35 -1.88 -9.18 -1.27
N ASP A 36 -1.23 -10.20 -1.82
CA ASP A 36 0.23 -10.21 -2.00
C ASP A 36 0.66 -9.06 -2.95
N GLU A 37 -0.08 -8.81 -4.03
CA GLU A 37 0.17 -7.66 -4.91
C GLU A 37 0.01 -6.29 -4.19
N LEU A 38 -0.96 -6.18 -3.27
CA LEU A 38 -1.14 -4.97 -2.47
C LEU A 38 0.01 -4.79 -1.49
N ASP A 39 0.46 -5.86 -0.85
CA ASP A 39 1.58 -5.86 0.10
C ASP A 39 2.86 -5.35 -0.58
N GLU A 40 3.18 -5.85 -1.79
CA GLU A 40 4.32 -5.37 -2.57
C GLU A 40 4.21 -3.88 -2.95
N LYS A 41 3.02 -3.43 -3.35
CA LYS A 41 2.78 -2.02 -3.72
C LYS A 41 2.95 -1.10 -2.51
N ILE A 42 2.45 -1.53 -1.35
CA ILE A 42 2.61 -0.81 -0.08
C ILE A 42 4.10 -0.71 0.28
N GLU A 43 4.85 -1.81 0.20
CA GLU A 43 6.28 -1.81 0.52
C GLU A 43 7.07 -0.85 -0.38
N LYS A 44 6.83 -0.89 -1.70
CA LYS A 44 7.47 0.02 -2.67
C LYS A 44 7.17 1.49 -2.35
N LEU A 45 5.93 1.81 -1.99
CA LEU A 45 5.54 3.18 -1.65
C LEU A 45 6.07 3.66 -0.29
N GLU A 46 6.16 2.79 0.72
CA GLU A 46 6.81 3.13 1.99
C GLU A 46 8.30 3.45 1.78
N LYS A 47 9.01 2.67 0.95
CA LYS A 47 10.40 2.97 0.57
C LYS A 47 10.51 4.32 -0.15
N ALA A 48 9.63 4.58 -1.12
CA ALA A 48 9.60 5.87 -1.84
C ALA A 48 9.31 7.05 -0.88
N LYS A 49 8.40 6.88 0.09
CA LYS A 49 8.11 7.88 1.12
C LYS A 49 9.33 8.20 1.98
N GLN A 50 10.08 7.17 2.38
CA GLN A 50 11.33 7.35 3.14
C GLN A 50 12.36 8.13 2.34
N GLN A 51 12.59 7.76 1.07
CA GLN A 51 13.51 8.48 0.18
C GLN A 51 13.14 9.96 0.00
N VAL A 52 11.85 10.25 -0.22
CA VAL A 52 11.37 11.63 -0.34
C VAL A 52 11.55 12.39 0.98
N THR A 53 11.32 11.74 2.11
CA THR A 53 11.51 12.36 3.44
C THR A 53 12.98 12.70 3.68
N THR A 54 13.91 11.79 3.38
CA THR A 54 15.35 12.05 3.45
C THR A 54 15.76 13.20 2.54
N ALA A 55 15.28 13.20 1.30
CA ALA A 55 15.57 14.28 0.35
C ALA A 55 15.08 15.65 0.88
N LEU A 56 13.87 15.72 1.43
CA LEU A 56 13.35 16.95 2.07
C LEU A 56 14.23 17.43 3.22
N SER A 57 14.65 16.54 4.13
CA SER A 57 15.54 16.91 5.24
C SER A 57 16.91 17.43 4.76
N SER A 58 17.48 16.81 3.71
CA SER A 58 18.71 17.29 3.09
C SER A 58 18.54 18.67 2.44
N LEU A 59 17.39 18.93 1.81
CA LEU A 59 17.09 20.24 1.23
C LEU A 59 16.97 21.33 2.29
N ASP A 60 16.34 21.05 3.43
CA ASP A 60 16.20 22.03 4.52
C ASP A 60 17.57 22.42 5.10
N SER A 61 18.44 21.44 5.27
CA SER A 61 19.83 21.65 5.68
C SER A 61 20.60 22.50 4.67
N PHE A 62 20.46 22.18 3.39
CA PHE A 62 21.10 22.93 2.31
C PHE A 62 20.57 24.35 2.18
N SER A 63 19.25 24.55 2.33
CA SER A 63 18.61 25.87 2.31
C SER A 63 19.16 26.77 3.41
N SER A 64 19.35 26.21 4.60
CA SER A 64 19.88 26.93 5.76
C SER A 64 21.33 27.35 5.51
N GLY A 65 22.15 26.45 4.95
CA GLY A 65 23.53 26.75 4.55
C GLY A 65 23.62 27.82 3.45
N ILE A 66 22.74 27.81 2.45
CA ILE A 66 22.71 28.86 1.41
C ILE A 66 22.31 30.21 2.00
N SER A 67 21.34 30.22 2.93
CA SER A 67 20.87 31.46 3.54
C SER A 67 21.96 32.15 4.37
N SER A 68 22.81 31.38 5.05
CA SER A 68 23.93 31.93 5.82
C SER A 68 25.02 32.56 4.94
N LEU A 69 25.14 32.15 3.68
CA LEU A 69 26.07 32.72 2.71
C LEU A 69 25.74 34.16 2.30
N LYS A 70 24.55 34.68 2.62
CA LYS A 70 24.16 36.09 2.38
C LYS A 70 24.80 37.09 3.34
N GLY A 71 25.66 36.64 4.25
CA GLY A 71 26.36 37.49 5.21
C GLY A 71 27.17 38.63 4.57
N PRO A 72 27.73 39.54 5.40
CA PRO A 72 28.38 40.78 4.96
C PRO A 72 29.78 40.57 4.32
N GLY A 73 29.94 39.52 3.51
CA GLY A 73 31.21 39.09 2.93
C GLY A 73 31.99 40.19 2.19
N SER A 74 33.25 39.91 1.91
CA SER A 74 34.23 40.86 1.36
C SER A 74 33.91 41.42 -0.04
N PHE A 75 32.90 40.90 -0.73
CA PHE A 75 32.45 41.41 -2.03
C PHE A 75 31.80 42.80 -1.90
N ARG A 76 32.12 43.69 -2.84
CA ARG A 76 31.57 45.06 -2.94
C ARG A 76 31.01 45.36 -4.33
N GLY A 77 30.12 46.35 -4.43
CA GLY A 77 29.50 46.81 -5.69
C GLY A 77 28.85 45.67 -6.48
N ASP A 78 28.94 45.73 -7.82
CA ASP A 78 28.34 44.75 -8.75
C ASP A 78 28.67 43.28 -8.43
N ARG A 79 29.85 43.00 -7.88
CA ARG A 79 30.24 41.63 -7.50
C ARG A 79 29.38 41.11 -6.35
N LYS A 80 29.08 41.97 -5.37
CA LYS A 80 28.17 41.66 -4.26
C LYS A 80 26.76 41.41 -4.79
N ASP A 81 26.28 42.26 -5.69
CA ASP A 81 24.92 42.15 -6.22
C ASP A 81 24.74 40.89 -7.07
N LYS A 82 25.72 40.56 -7.92
CA LYS A 82 25.72 39.29 -8.68
C LYS A 82 25.74 38.08 -7.77
N TYR A 83 26.52 38.13 -6.68
CA TYR A 83 26.60 37.05 -5.70
C TYR A 83 25.26 36.84 -4.98
N ILE A 84 24.67 37.91 -4.43
CA ILE A 84 23.36 37.87 -3.77
C ILE A 84 22.27 37.38 -4.73
N LYS A 85 22.28 37.83 -5.99
CA LYS A 85 21.34 37.36 -7.02
C LYS A 85 21.44 35.85 -7.25
N LYS A 86 22.65 35.31 -7.41
CA LYS A 86 22.85 33.86 -7.58
C LYS A 86 22.36 33.05 -6.39
N ILE A 87 22.60 33.54 -5.16
CA ILE A 87 22.06 32.91 -3.95
C ILE A 87 20.52 32.92 -4.00
N GLY A 88 19.91 34.08 -4.26
CA GLY A 88 18.45 34.21 -4.32
C GLY A 88 17.81 33.34 -5.41
N ASP A 89 18.44 33.21 -6.58
CA ASP A 89 17.96 32.33 -7.64
C ASP A 89 18.04 30.85 -7.24
N THR A 90 19.07 30.48 -6.48
CA THR A 90 19.23 29.11 -5.95
C THR A 90 18.19 28.81 -4.88
N GLU A 91 17.94 29.73 -3.95
CA GLU A 91 16.86 29.60 -2.95
C GLU A 91 15.49 29.45 -3.60
N LYS A 92 15.20 30.21 -4.67
CA LYS A 92 13.94 30.09 -5.42
C LYS A 92 13.79 28.71 -6.06
N LYS A 93 14.87 28.16 -6.65
CA LYS A 93 14.87 26.80 -7.20
C LYS A 93 14.63 25.77 -6.09
N LEU A 94 15.31 25.93 -4.97
CA LEU A 94 15.19 25.04 -3.82
C LEU A 94 13.77 25.04 -3.22
N LYS A 95 13.16 26.21 -3.05
CA LYS A 95 11.76 26.34 -2.61
C LYS A 95 10.79 25.62 -3.54
N ARG A 96 10.95 25.77 -4.86
CA ARG A 96 10.11 25.06 -5.85
C ARG A 96 10.27 23.54 -5.73
N PHE A 97 11.51 23.08 -5.64
CA PHE A 97 11.82 21.66 -5.50
C PHE A 97 11.26 21.08 -4.19
N SER A 98 11.45 21.75 -3.05
CA SER A 98 10.89 21.37 -1.75
C SER A 98 9.35 21.32 -1.79
N LYS A 99 8.70 22.29 -2.42
CA LYS A 99 7.23 22.28 -2.61
C LYS A 99 6.77 21.05 -3.39
N THR A 100 7.38 20.77 -4.54
CA THR A 100 7.04 19.59 -5.37
C THR A 100 7.26 18.28 -4.61
N HIS A 101 8.37 18.14 -3.87
CA HIS A 101 8.63 16.94 -3.08
C HIS A 101 7.65 16.78 -1.89
N THR A 102 7.24 17.89 -1.27
CA THR A 102 6.21 17.88 -0.23
C THR A 102 4.85 17.43 -0.78
N GLU A 103 4.46 17.92 -1.96
CA GLU A 103 3.23 17.49 -2.64
C GLU A 103 3.30 16.01 -3.02
N ASN A 104 4.44 15.54 -3.54
CA ASN A 104 4.64 14.13 -3.85
C ASN A 104 4.56 13.24 -2.60
N LYS A 105 5.13 13.69 -1.47
CA LYS A 105 5.02 12.98 -0.19
C LYS A 105 3.55 12.82 0.22
N LYS A 106 2.75 13.89 0.14
CA LYS A 106 1.31 13.82 0.44
C LYS A 106 0.57 12.84 -0.45
N LYS A 107 0.81 12.86 -1.77
CA LYS A 107 0.21 11.91 -2.73
C LYS A 107 0.59 10.46 -2.42
N ILE A 108 1.84 10.22 -2.01
CA ILE A 108 2.29 8.88 -1.59
C ILE A 108 1.56 8.45 -0.32
N GLU A 109 1.41 9.33 0.67
CA GLU A 109 0.70 9.05 1.92
C GLU A 109 -0.79 8.76 1.70
N GLU A 110 -1.46 9.53 0.85
CA GLU A 110 -2.86 9.28 0.45
C GLU A 110 -3.01 7.92 -0.22
N LYS A 111 -2.12 7.59 -1.16
CA LYS A 111 -2.16 6.30 -1.86
C LYS A 111 -1.85 5.13 -0.94
N LEU A 112 -0.92 5.29 0.01
CA LEU A 112 -0.63 4.30 1.04
C LEU A 112 -1.85 4.04 1.92
N LYS A 113 -2.57 5.09 2.32
CA LYS A 113 -3.82 4.96 3.09
C LYS A 113 -4.84 4.12 2.32
N GLN A 114 -5.10 4.47 1.06
CA GLN A 114 -6.04 3.74 0.22
C GLN A 114 -5.66 2.26 0.06
N LEU A 115 -4.38 1.97 -0.22
CA LEU A 115 -3.92 0.60 -0.40
C LEU A 115 -4.03 -0.23 0.88
N LYS A 116 -3.76 0.36 2.06
CA LYS A 116 -3.93 -0.32 3.36
C LYS A 116 -5.41 -0.62 3.65
N GLU A 117 -6.31 0.29 3.31
CA GLU A 117 -7.76 0.03 3.41
C GLU A 117 -8.21 -1.11 2.49
N ASP A 118 -7.73 -1.14 1.24
CA ASP A 118 -8.06 -2.20 0.30
C ASP A 118 -7.46 -3.54 0.70
N GLN A 119 -6.23 -3.55 1.22
CA GLN A 119 -5.58 -4.74 1.79
C GLN A 119 -6.39 -5.30 2.96
N GLN A 120 -6.92 -4.43 3.83
CA GLN A 120 -7.78 -4.84 4.94
C GLN A 120 -9.09 -5.48 4.44
N LYS A 121 -9.76 -4.87 3.46
CA LYS A 121 -10.98 -5.43 2.85
C LYS A 121 -10.74 -6.80 2.22
N VAL A 122 -9.62 -6.97 1.52
CA VAL A 122 -9.22 -8.27 0.95
C VAL A 122 -8.97 -9.29 2.06
N SER A 123 -8.29 -8.89 3.14
CA SER A 123 -8.05 -9.76 4.30
C SER A 123 -9.35 -10.22 4.97
N MET A 124 -10.34 -9.32 5.11
CA MET A 124 -11.67 -9.67 5.60
C MET A 124 -12.39 -10.65 4.67
N THR A 125 -12.26 -10.46 3.36
CA THR A 125 -12.84 -11.35 2.33
C THR A 125 -12.25 -12.76 2.44
N ILE A 126 -10.92 -12.87 2.57
CA ILE A 126 -10.21 -14.14 2.78
C ILE A 126 -10.70 -14.83 4.06
N GLY A 127 -10.87 -14.07 5.15
CA GLY A 127 -11.41 -14.60 6.41
C GLY A 127 -12.82 -15.16 6.25
N SER A 128 -13.73 -14.41 5.63
CA SER A 128 -15.10 -14.83 5.34
C SER A 128 -15.16 -16.11 4.49
N LEU A 129 -14.35 -16.17 3.42
CA LEU A 129 -14.25 -17.35 2.57
C LEU A 129 -13.74 -18.55 3.37
N SER A 130 -12.71 -18.38 4.20
CA SER A 130 -12.13 -19.44 5.02
C SER A 130 -13.17 -20.04 5.98
N THR A 131 -13.96 -19.20 6.65
CA THR A 131 -15.06 -19.65 7.51
C THR A 131 -16.09 -20.46 6.73
N ARG A 132 -16.53 -19.95 5.57
CA ARG A 132 -17.55 -20.61 4.75
C ARG A 132 -17.08 -21.95 4.18
N ILE A 133 -15.81 -22.04 3.77
CA ILE A 133 -15.16 -23.29 3.34
C ILE A 133 -15.21 -24.30 4.49
N GLY A 134 -14.77 -23.89 5.69
CA GLY A 134 -14.81 -24.74 6.89
C GLY A 134 -16.21 -25.26 7.21
N SER A 135 -17.22 -24.39 7.20
CA SER A 135 -18.62 -24.78 7.43
C SER A 135 -19.13 -25.78 6.39
N LEU A 136 -18.76 -25.63 5.11
CA LEU A 136 -19.17 -26.56 4.05
C LEU A 136 -18.54 -27.94 4.24
N TYR A 137 -17.25 -28.01 4.61
CA TYR A 137 -16.59 -29.28 4.90
C TYR A 137 -17.16 -29.96 6.15
N SER A 138 -17.42 -29.22 7.22
CA SER A 138 -18.06 -29.76 8.42
C SER A 138 -19.47 -30.30 8.12
N ALA A 139 -20.27 -29.56 7.34
CA ALA A 139 -21.59 -30.03 6.92
C ALA A 139 -21.51 -31.28 6.04
N ALA A 140 -20.53 -31.37 5.14
CA ALA A 140 -20.31 -32.56 4.33
C ALA A 140 -19.93 -33.77 5.19
N ALA A 141 -19.07 -33.59 6.20
CA ALA A 141 -18.67 -34.66 7.11
C ALA A 141 -19.87 -35.20 7.93
N GLN A 142 -20.73 -34.31 8.43
CA GLN A 142 -21.94 -34.69 9.17
C GLN A 142 -22.94 -35.49 8.32
N LEU A 143 -22.95 -35.29 7.00
CA LEU A 143 -23.81 -36.04 6.08
C LEU A 143 -23.27 -37.43 5.75
N ASP A 144 -21.97 -37.66 5.92
CA ASP A 144 -21.34 -38.97 5.73
C ASP A 144 -21.43 -39.87 6.98
N CYS A 145 -21.80 -39.30 8.14
CA CYS A 145 -22.15 -40.00 9.37
C CYS A 145 -23.61 -40.50 9.35
#